data_AF-A0A971H4F9-F1
#
_entry.id   AF-A0A971H4F9-F1
#
_cell.length_a   1.000
_cell.length_b   1.000
_cell.length_c   1.000
_cell.angle_alpha   90.00
_cell.angle_beta   90.00
_cell.angle_gamma   90.00
#
_symmetry.space_group_name_H-M   'P 1'
#
loop_
_entity.id
_entity.type
_entity.pdbx_description
1 polymer ?
#
loop_
_entity_poly.entity_id
_entity_poly.type
_entity_poly.pdbx_seq_one_letter_code
_entity_poly.pdbx_strand_id
1 'polypeptide(L)'
;NIANTPLQGNGEWKPKAFGNLPNNAVSASDVVAYAKANGYDGIVFHDLRDSVNSYIYGNVKSTNYVVFDREQIKSVDNRGTWDARSPNILYQEAVENINNGSLAVLHNISADKLVSADEIGGLPSPSLAVTKPDIPFTQFGEITLIADPSVAIKALEEERLYDRDVWSPTVPRAEWKINQKVIDKFDKKIIPVIYKETGKYFSGSDAFSRSDIIRGPNLLVDAYKRTIEAQIAFLKDRGIDYELKFKKQKPPLTFPMEIIERNLEYFKSTKFETENYDTVREYLRPKVGDYLEKSLAHRKEANPALYETMKSDLLERYLRFGVLDKVFHFAKTYDKNALVFDEYGTKDSIRQTIKDHDSDFTSWIKDNIDGAYTDPKIKIGSKKYDYTAENILKWMRSQSERASQDTMTYGPGKAASNAGSPFANREQVRDFEGTLITRDAQGVIWEETIKPLAETIQNELPNYNNKYSTWESLDAIYEAIGSYITKYGSTGNVPLMRKELSAKSFTKVPTWLLEQ
;
A
#
# COMPACT_ATOMS: atom_id res chain seq x y z
N ASN A 1 32.58 0.58 4.32
CA ASN A 1 33.05 0.00 5.61
C ASN A 1 34.29 -0.87 5.37
N ILE A 2 35.38 -0.29 4.88
CA ILE A 2 36.65 -1.01 4.57
C ILE A 2 37.63 -0.91 5.76
N ALA A 3 37.31 -0.10 6.77
CA ALA A 3 38.20 0.21 7.89
C ALA A 3 38.45 -0.96 8.85
N ASN A 4 37.73 -2.08 8.74
CA ASN A 4 37.79 -3.19 9.71
C ASN A 4 38.16 -4.56 9.10
N THR A 5 38.68 -4.62 7.88
CA THR A 5 39.14 -5.89 7.27
C THR A 5 40.68 -5.94 7.26
N PRO A 6 41.34 -6.85 8.00
CA PRO A 6 42.78 -7.04 7.88
C PRO A 6 43.06 -7.81 6.59
N LEU A 7 43.71 -7.16 5.63
CA LEU A 7 43.98 -7.75 4.31
C LEU A 7 45.36 -8.43 4.32
N GLN A 8 45.37 -9.75 4.14
CA GLN A 8 46.57 -10.51 3.82
C GLN A 8 46.80 -10.46 2.30
N GLY A 9 47.92 -9.87 1.88
CA GLY A 9 48.36 -9.86 0.48
C GLY A 9 49.33 -8.72 0.16
N ASN A 10 50.61 -9.08 -0.01
CA ASN A 10 51.86 -8.36 -0.37
C ASN A 10 51.87 -6.95 -1.02
N GLY A 11 51.02 -6.02 -0.63
CA GLY A 11 51.16 -4.59 -0.92
C GLY A 11 50.80 -3.76 0.31
N GLU A 12 51.79 -3.15 0.97
CA GLU A 12 51.55 -2.30 2.15
C GLU A 12 50.73 -1.05 1.79
N TRP A 13 49.54 -0.93 2.38
CA TRP A 13 48.73 0.28 2.37
C TRP A 13 49.46 1.40 3.13
N LYS A 14 49.69 2.55 2.49
CA LYS A 14 50.29 3.73 3.13
C LYS A 14 49.37 4.94 2.97
N PRO A 15 48.73 5.44 4.04
CA PRO A 15 47.95 6.66 3.97
C PRO A 15 48.89 7.84 3.71
N LYS A 16 48.71 8.52 2.58
CA LYS A 16 49.29 9.85 2.34
C LYS A 16 48.20 10.89 2.57
N ALA A 17 48.14 11.45 3.78
CA ALA A 17 47.30 12.59 4.07
C ALA A 17 48.07 13.90 3.78
N PHE A 18 47.47 14.81 3.02
CA PHE A 18 47.85 16.22 3.01
C PHE A 18 46.89 16.98 3.96
N GLY A 19 47.42 17.68 4.97
CA GLY A 19 46.64 18.51 5.91
C GLY A 19 46.23 17.82 7.23
N ASN A 20 45.46 18.55 8.06
CA ASN A 20 44.95 18.10 9.38
C ASN A 20 43.81 17.07 9.24
N LEU A 21 44.10 15.88 8.70
CA LEU A 21 43.17 14.76 8.64
C LEU A 21 43.52 13.70 9.71
N PRO A 22 42.54 12.90 10.18
CA PRO A 22 42.79 11.80 11.10
C PRO A 22 43.83 10.81 10.56
N ASN A 23 44.62 10.18 11.44
CA ASN A 23 45.69 9.24 11.06
C ASN A 23 45.22 8.02 10.24
N ASN A 24 43.91 7.73 10.24
CA ASN A 24 43.26 6.66 9.48
C ASN A 24 42.50 7.17 8.24
N ALA A 25 42.69 8.43 7.84
CA ALA A 25 42.08 8.97 6.63
C ALA A 25 42.59 8.23 5.38
N VAL A 26 41.67 7.89 4.49
CA VAL A 26 41.96 7.17 3.24
C VAL A 26 41.71 8.10 2.06
N SER A 27 42.64 8.14 1.10
CA SER A 27 42.42 8.86 -0.15
C SER A 27 41.36 8.13 -0.98
N ALA A 28 40.38 8.86 -1.51
CA ALA A 28 39.38 8.30 -2.42
C ALA A 28 40.04 7.62 -3.65
N SER A 29 41.15 8.17 -4.14
CA SER A 29 41.92 7.57 -5.24
C SER A 29 42.50 6.21 -4.88
N ASP A 30 42.95 6.02 -3.63
CA ASP A 30 43.51 4.75 -3.17
C ASP A 30 42.41 3.70 -2.99
N VAL A 31 41.22 4.11 -2.51
CA VAL A 31 40.05 3.23 -2.44
C VAL A 31 39.63 2.77 -3.84
N VAL A 32 39.61 3.69 -4.82
CA VAL A 32 39.32 3.36 -6.23
C VAL A 32 40.34 2.38 -6.79
N ALA A 33 41.64 2.62 -6.57
CA ALA A 33 42.70 1.74 -7.05
C ALA A 33 42.61 0.33 -6.42
N TYR A 34 42.37 0.26 -5.11
CA TYR A 34 42.17 -1.01 -4.40
C TYR A 34 40.95 -1.76 -4.94
N ALA A 35 39.82 -1.08 -5.10
CA ALA A 35 38.59 -1.68 -5.56
C ALA A 35 38.73 -2.23 -6.99
N LYS A 36 39.39 -1.49 -7.90
CA LYS A 36 39.74 -1.98 -9.25
C LYS A 36 40.66 -3.20 -9.22
N ALA A 37 41.70 -3.18 -8.39
CA ALA A 37 42.66 -4.28 -8.27
C ALA A 37 42.05 -5.58 -7.74
N ASN A 38 40.91 -5.49 -7.02
CA ASN A 38 40.20 -6.64 -6.46
C ASN A 38 38.92 -6.99 -7.24
N GLY A 39 38.75 -6.46 -8.45
CA GLY A 39 37.65 -6.83 -9.35
C GLY A 39 36.27 -6.31 -8.95
N TYR A 40 36.20 -5.23 -8.15
CA TYR A 40 34.94 -4.57 -7.86
C TYR A 40 34.54 -3.62 -8.99
N ASP A 41 33.22 -3.46 -9.20
CA ASP A 41 32.63 -2.66 -10.27
C ASP A 41 32.43 -1.17 -9.89
N GLY A 42 32.48 -0.84 -8.60
CA GLY A 42 32.29 0.53 -8.13
C GLY A 42 32.47 0.65 -6.62
N ILE A 43 32.20 1.84 -6.10
CA ILE A 43 32.29 2.15 -4.66
C ILE A 43 31.01 2.86 -4.24
N VAL A 44 30.48 2.43 -3.09
CA VAL A 44 29.43 3.14 -2.38
C VAL A 44 30.06 3.89 -1.20
N PHE A 45 30.04 5.21 -1.27
CA PHE A 45 30.46 6.08 -0.18
C PHE A 45 29.25 6.48 0.65
N HIS A 46 29.11 5.89 1.84
CA HIS A 46 28.10 6.30 2.81
C HIS A 46 28.57 7.51 3.63
N ASP A 47 27.61 8.27 4.16
CA ASP A 47 27.86 9.39 5.08
C ASP A 47 28.80 10.49 4.52
N LEU A 48 28.84 10.65 3.20
CA LEU A 48 29.61 11.71 2.55
C LEU A 48 29.05 13.07 2.97
N ARG A 49 29.91 13.89 3.58
CA ARG A 49 29.62 15.26 3.97
C ARG A 49 30.13 16.19 2.87
N ASP A 50 29.23 16.75 2.09
CA ASP A 50 29.56 17.79 1.13
C ASP A 50 29.33 19.17 1.77
N SER A 51 30.32 20.05 1.67
CA SER A 51 30.35 21.34 2.38
C SER A 51 30.18 22.54 1.45
N VAL A 52 29.46 22.40 0.34
CA VAL A 52 29.36 23.49 -0.64
C VAL A 52 28.42 24.63 -0.20
N ASN A 53 27.52 24.44 0.77
CA ASN A 53 26.85 25.58 1.42
C ASN A 53 26.18 25.26 2.78
N SER A 54 26.98 25.12 3.84
CA SER A 54 26.52 24.74 5.19
C SER A 54 25.63 25.77 5.90
N TYR A 55 25.40 26.95 5.31
CA TYR A 55 24.58 28.02 5.89
C TYR A 55 23.08 27.91 5.57
N ILE A 56 22.67 27.11 4.57
CA ILE A 56 21.28 27.09 4.06
C ILE A 56 20.59 25.72 4.21
N TYR A 57 21.32 24.61 4.05
CA TYR A 57 20.69 23.27 3.93
C TYR A 57 21.06 22.27 5.04
N GLY A 58 21.87 22.67 6.02
CA GLY A 58 22.38 21.75 7.04
C GLY A 58 23.36 20.72 6.46
N ASN A 59 24.07 20.01 7.35
CA ASN A 59 25.01 18.95 6.96
C ASN A 59 24.22 17.71 6.51
N VAL A 60 23.81 17.66 5.25
CA VAL A 60 23.14 16.49 4.69
C VAL A 60 24.19 15.42 4.39
N LYS A 61 24.05 14.27 5.04
CA LYS A 61 24.82 13.06 4.72
C LYS A 61 24.24 12.46 3.45
N SER A 62 25.08 12.20 2.47
CA SER A 62 24.67 11.54 1.22
C SER A 62 25.36 10.18 1.07
N THR A 63 24.68 9.25 0.38
CA THR A 63 25.30 8.04 -0.13
C THR A 63 25.59 8.28 -1.61
N ASN A 64 26.87 8.27 -2.00
CA ASN A 64 27.29 8.43 -3.39
C ASN A 64 27.70 7.08 -3.97
N TYR A 65 27.19 6.77 -5.16
CA TYR A 65 27.53 5.59 -5.93
C TYR A 65 28.48 6.01 -7.04
N VAL A 66 29.70 5.47 -7.02
CA VAL A 66 30.72 5.74 -8.03
C VAL A 66 30.98 4.46 -8.79
N VAL A 67 30.60 4.42 -10.05
CA VAL A 67 30.96 3.34 -10.98
C VAL A 67 32.29 3.65 -11.65
N PHE A 68 33.04 2.61 -11.98
CA PHE A 68 34.37 2.78 -12.57
C PHE A 68 34.35 2.96 -14.07
N ASP A 69 33.41 2.31 -14.71
CA ASP A 69 33.26 2.23 -16.15
C ASP A 69 31.82 2.62 -16.49
N ARG A 70 31.66 3.54 -17.45
CA ARG A 70 30.36 4.09 -17.86
C ARG A 70 29.39 3.02 -18.38
N GLU A 71 29.95 1.89 -18.82
CA GLU A 71 29.28 0.71 -19.33
C GLU A 71 28.45 0.00 -18.24
N GLN A 72 28.69 0.31 -16.95
CA GLN A 72 27.98 -0.24 -15.79
C GLN A 72 26.65 0.47 -15.49
N ILE A 73 26.40 1.65 -16.09
CA ILE A 73 25.15 2.41 -15.91
C ILE A 73 24.44 2.54 -17.26
N LYS A 74 23.17 2.12 -17.30
CA LYS A 74 22.29 2.30 -18.47
C LYS A 74 21.11 3.19 -18.08
N SER A 75 20.76 4.16 -18.93
CA SER A 75 19.56 4.97 -18.74
C SER A 75 18.30 4.17 -19.08
N VAL A 76 17.26 4.28 -18.25
CA VAL A 76 15.93 3.70 -18.49
C VAL A 76 15.12 4.50 -19.51
N ASP A 77 15.48 5.77 -19.73
CA ASP A 77 14.91 6.63 -20.78
C ASP A 77 15.68 6.53 -22.11
N ASN A 78 16.56 5.52 -22.24
CA ASN A 78 17.32 5.29 -23.46
C ASN A 78 16.42 4.72 -24.56
N ARG A 79 16.28 5.42 -25.68
CA ARG A 79 15.40 5.06 -26.81
C ARG A 79 16.01 4.03 -27.77
N GLY A 80 16.84 3.12 -27.26
CA GLY A 80 17.15 1.86 -27.95
C GLY A 80 18.23 1.90 -29.04
N THR A 81 19.28 2.68 -28.89
CA THR A 81 20.19 2.98 -30.00
C THR A 81 21.65 2.60 -29.74
N TRP A 82 21.87 1.49 -29.04
CA TRP A 82 23.21 1.04 -28.66
C TRP A 82 23.93 0.34 -29.82
N ASP A 83 25.23 0.61 -30.02
CA ASP A 83 26.09 -0.05 -31.02
C ASP A 83 27.01 -1.08 -30.37
N ALA A 84 26.94 -2.33 -30.84
CA ALA A 84 27.77 -3.44 -30.34
C ALA A 84 29.27 -3.28 -30.57
N ARG A 85 29.67 -2.32 -31.42
CA ARG A 85 31.07 -1.98 -31.70
C ARG A 85 31.55 -0.79 -30.88
N SER A 86 30.69 -0.17 -30.08
CA SER A 86 30.98 1.04 -29.32
C SER A 86 30.40 0.97 -27.89
N PRO A 87 31.24 0.93 -26.85
CA PRO A 87 30.77 0.95 -25.48
C PRO A 87 30.21 2.33 -25.03
N ASN A 88 30.20 3.33 -25.94
CA ASN A 88 29.70 4.67 -25.65
C ASN A 88 28.16 4.70 -25.59
N ILE A 89 27.61 4.86 -24.39
CA ILE A 89 26.17 4.98 -24.12
C ILE A 89 25.48 6.21 -24.75
N LEU A 90 26.25 7.17 -25.30
CA LEU A 90 25.73 8.32 -26.06
C LEU A 90 25.59 8.04 -27.55
N TYR A 91 26.07 6.89 -28.03
CA TYR A 91 25.92 6.53 -29.43
C TYR A 91 24.46 6.16 -29.71
N GLN A 92 23.91 6.71 -30.79
CA GLN A 92 22.54 6.48 -31.22
C GLN A 92 22.52 5.85 -32.63
N GLU A 93 22.40 4.51 -32.76
CA GLU A 93 22.08 3.86 -34.04
C GLU A 93 20.69 4.31 -34.54
N ALA A 94 20.59 4.66 -35.82
CA ALA A 94 19.42 5.34 -36.39
C ALA A 94 18.13 4.52 -36.25
N VAL A 95 17.05 5.22 -35.89
CA VAL A 95 15.65 4.74 -35.75
C VAL A 95 15.19 3.86 -36.93
N GLU A 96 15.83 3.95 -38.09
CA GLU A 96 15.55 3.16 -39.29
C GLU A 96 15.73 1.64 -39.08
N ASN A 97 16.56 1.17 -38.14
CA ASN A 97 16.73 -0.28 -37.88
C ASN A 97 15.72 -0.87 -36.89
N ILE A 98 15.02 -0.03 -36.10
CA ILE A 98 13.94 -0.47 -35.18
C ILE A 98 12.65 -0.80 -35.96
N ASN A 99 12.52 -0.29 -37.19
CA ASN A 99 11.36 -0.49 -38.06
C ASN A 99 11.26 -1.90 -38.68
N ASN A 100 12.12 -2.85 -38.31
CA ASN A 100 12.04 -4.26 -38.68
C ASN A 100 11.74 -5.15 -37.46
N GLY A 101 10.50 -5.07 -36.96
CA GLY A 101 9.80 -6.11 -36.18
C GLY A 101 10.65 -7.07 -35.34
N SER A 102 11.25 -6.58 -34.25
CA SER A 102 11.85 -7.45 -33.24
C SER A 102 11.02 -7.41 -31.97
N LEU A 103 10.46 -8.56 -31.60
CA LEU A 103 9.77 -8.75 -30.32
C LEU A 103 10.80 -8.82 -29.19
N ALA A 104 10.46 -8.28 -28.04
CA ALA A 104 11.22 -8.38 -26.79
C ALA A 104 10.44 -9.19 -25.76
N VAL A 105 11.16 -9.87 -24.87
CA VAL A 105 10.59 -10.62 -23.74
C VAL A 105 10.81 -9.83 -22.45
N LEU A 106 9.73 -9.32 -21.87
CA LEU A 106 9.76 -8.33 -20.79
C LEU A 106 9.05 -8.85 -19.53
N HIS A 107 9.57 -8.50 -18.35
CA HIS A 107 8.92 -8.67 -17.05
C HIS A 107 9.09 -7.42 -16.21
N ASN A 108 8.01 -6.86 -15.69
CA ASN A 108 8.09 -5.72 -14.80
C ASN A 108 7.97 -6.16 -13.35
N ILE A 109 8.79 -5.54 -12.51
CA ILE A 109 8.90 -5.82 -11.08
C ILE A 109 9.21 -4.53 -10.32
N SER A 110 8.72 -4.40 -9.10
CA SER A 110 9.07 -3.28 -8.21
C SER A 110 10.32 -3.62 -7.40
N ALA A 111 11.05 -2.62 -6.91
CA ALA A 111 12.31 -2.81 -6.20
C ALA A 111 12.16 -3.71 -4.96
N ASP A 112 11.07 -3.57 -4.21
CA ASP A 112 10.73 -4.41 -3.06
C ASP A 112 10.54 -5.89 -3.45
N LYS A 113 9.83 -6.14 -4.56
CA LYS A 113 9.60 -7.50 -5.07
C LYS A 113 10.87 -8.12 -5.64
N LEU A 114 11.78 -7.32 -6.21
CA LEU A 114 13.07 -7.80 -6.70
C LEU A 114 13.94 -8.29 -5.53
N VAL A 115 13.96 -7.55 -4.41
CA VAL A 115 14.61 -8.00 -3.17
C VAL A 115 13.96 -9.28 -2.66
N SER A 116 12.63 -9.35 -2.58
CA SER A 116 11.94 -10.57 -2.16
C SER A 116 12.19 -11.76 -3.09
N ALA A 117 12.39 -11.53 -4.39
CA ALA A 117 12.77 -12.57 -5.34
C ALA A 117 14.17 -13.12 -5.05
N ASP A 118 15.13 -12.24 -4.74
CA ASP A 118 16.47 -12.64 -4.31
C ASP A 118 16.44 -13.46 -3.02
N GLU A 119 15.66 -13.01 -2.02
CA GLU A 119 15.50 -13.71 -0.72
C GLU A 119 14.97 -15.15 -0.86
N ILE A 120 14.08 -15.41 -1.82
CA ILE A 120 13.54 -16.77 -2.07
C ILE A 120 14.40 -17.59 -3.05
N GLY A 121 15.47 -17.01 -3.60
CA GLY A 121 16.40 -17.67 -4.53
C GLY A 121 16.05 -17.57 -6.01
N GLY A 122 15.24 -16.58 -6.41
CA GLY A 122 14.96 -16.23 -7.80
C GLY A 122 13.49 -15.92 -8.08
N LEU A 123 13.16 -15.79 -9.37
CA LEU A 123 11.79 -15.54 -9.85
C LEU A 123 11.11 -16.87 -10.23
N PRO A 124 10.20 -17.42 -9.40
CA PRO A 124 9.47 -18.62 -9.76
C PRO A 124 8.38 -18.27 -10.79
N SER A 125 8.56 -18.74 -12.05
CA SER A 125 7.60 -18.58 -13.15
C SER A 125 7.05 -17.14 -13.31
N PRO A 126 7.93 -16.14 -13.53
CA PRO A 126 7.50 -14.76 -13.69
C PRO A 126 6.56 -14.60 -14.90
N SER A 127 5.64 -13.65 -14.82
CA SER A 127 4.79 -13.28 -15.96
C SER A 127 5.63 -12.59 -17.03
N LEU A 128 5.73 -13.19 -18.22
CA LEU A 128 6.52 -12.66 -19.33
C LEU A 128 5.60 -12.10 -20.41
N ALA A 129 5.86 -10.87 -20.83
CA ALA A 129 5.22 -10.27 -21.99
C ALA A 129 6.14 -10.39 -23.21
N VAL A 130 5.58 -10.83 -24.35
CA VAL A 130 6.27 -10.77 -25.65
C VAL A 130 5.63 -9.66 -26.46
N THR A 131 6.34 -8.55 -26.64
CA THR A 131 5.79 -7.33 -27.27
C THR A 131 6.86 -6.58 -28.05
N LYS A 132 6.46 -5.55 -28.81
CA LYS A 132 7.40 -4.66 -29.48
C LYS A 132 8.05 -3.69 -28.47
N PRO A 133 9.34 -3.35 -28.63
CA PRO A 133 10.04 -2.41 -27.76
C PRO A 133 9.41 -1.01 -27.67
N ASP A 134 8.68 -0.59 -28.71
CA ASP A 134 8.02 0.72 -28.79
C ASP A 134 6.62 0.74 -28.18
N ILE A 135 6.07 -0.42 -27.78
CA ILE A 135 4.82 -0.52 -27.02
C ILE A 135 5.18 -0.40 -25.53
N PRO A 136 4.77 0.67 -24.84
CA PRO A 136 5.11 0.88 -23.44
C PRO A 136 4.57 -0.25 -22.56
N PHE A 137 5.46 -0.91 -21.81
CA PHE A 137 5.12 -1.88 -20.79
C PHE A 137 5.41 -1.28 -19.42
N THR A 138 4.41 -0.62 -18.81
CA THR A 138 4.60 0.25 -17.63
C THR A 138 3.89 -0.23 -16.37
N GLN A 139 3.24 -1.39 -16.42
CA GLN A 139 2.48 -1.94 -15.30
C GLN A 139 3.33 -2.88 -14.45
N PHE A 140 2.89 -3.17 -13.22
CA PHE A 140 3.44 -4.22 -12.33
C PHE A 140 4.81 -3.96 -11.70
N GLY A 141 5.43 -2.80 -11.99
CA GLY A 141 6.64 -2.33 -11.33
C GLY A 141 7.40 -1.32 -12.17
N GLU A 142 8.31 -0.60 -11.53
CA GLU A 142 9.16 0.42 -12.13
C GLU A 142 10.46 -0.12 -12.75
N ILE A 143 10.79 -1.40 -12.51
CA ILE A 143 11.97 -2.06 -13.07
C ILE A 143 11.51 -3.04 -14.16
N THR A 144 12.06 -2.90 -15.37
CA THR A 144 11.84 -3.86 -16.47
C THR A 144 13.03 -4.80 -16.60
N LEU A 145 12.79 -6.09 -16.43
CA LEU A 145 13.72 -7.16 -16.73
C LEU A 145 13.52 -7.61 -18.18
N ILE A 146 14.61 -7.72 -18.93
CA ILE A 146 14.62 -8.17 -20.33
C ILE A 146 15.22 -9.57 -20.35
N ALA A 147 14.45 -10.54 -20.85
CA ALA A 147 14.89 -11.93 -20.94
C ALA A 147 15.47 -12.26 -22.31
N ASP A 148 16.34 -13.28 -22.37
CA ASP A 148 16.82 -13.82 -23.64
C ASP A 148 15.64 -14.40 -24.46
N PRO A 149 15.58 -14.17 -25.79
CA PRO A 149 14.54 -14.72 -26.65
C PRO A 149 14.36 -16.24 -26.53
N SER A 150 15.40 -16.99 -26.12
CA SER A 150 15.32 -18.43 -25.86
C SER A 150 14.23 -18.81 -24.86
N VAL A 151 13.88 -17.90 -23.92
CA VAL A 151 12.82 -18.14 -22.93
C VAL A 151 11.45 -18.21 -23.60
N ALA A 152 11.15 -17.29 -24.51
CA ALA A 152 9.91 -17.32 -25.28
C ALA A 152 9.87 -18.48 -26.29
N ILE A 153 11.01 -18.83 -26.88
CA ILE A 153 11.13 -20.00 -27.77
C ILE A 153 10.80 -21.28 -27.00
N LYS A 154 11.37 -21.45 -25.81
CA LYS A 154 11.08 -22.61 -24.96
C LYS A 154 9.61 -22.64 -24.53
N ALA A 155 9.03 -21.49 -24.18
CA ALA A 155 7.61 -21.41 -23.86
C ALA A 155 6.73 -21.78 -25.05
N LEU A 156 7.11 -21.42 -26.28
CA LEU A 156 6.42 -21.83 -27.50
C LEU A 156 6.50 -23.35 -27.72
N GLU A 157 7.68 -23.96 -27.54
CA GLU A 157 7.88 -25.41 -27.65
C GLU A 157 7.11 -26.20 -26.59
N GLU A 158 6.86 -25.60 -25.42
CA GLU A 158 6.05 -26.17 -24.34
C GLU A 158 4.54 -25.86 -24.49
N GLU A 159 4.09 -25.21 -25.57
CA GLU A 159 2.69 -24.75 -25.77
C GLU A 159 2.19 -23.78 -24.67
N ARG A 160 3.10 -22.94 -24.16
CA ARG A 160 2.88 -22.01 -23.04
C ARG A 160 3.11 -20.54 -23.41
N LEU A 161 3.19 -20.24 -24.71
CA LEU A 161 3.16 -18.88 -25.25
C LEU A 161 1.78 -18.61 -25.84
N TYR A 162 1.08 -17.60 -25.34
CA TYR A 162 -0.33 -17.35 -25.63
C TYR A 162 -0.55 -16.05 -26.39
N ASP A 163 -1.64 -16.00 -27.16
CA ASP A 163 -2.10 -14.82 -27.91
C ASP A 163 -2.62 -13.66 -27.04
N ARG A 164 -2.74 -13.88 -25.72
CA ARG A 164 -3.20 -12.90 -24.74
C ARG A 164 -2.71 -13.26 -23.34
N ASP A 165 -2.91 -12.34 -22.41
CA ASP A 165 -2.67 -12.61 -20.99
C ASP A 165 -3.64 -13.70 -20.48
N VAL A 166 -3.08 -14.79 -19.98
CA VAL A 166 -3.82 -15.96 -19.49
C VAL A 166 -4.02 -15.98 -17.98
N TRP A 167 -3.56 -14.95 -17.24
CA TRP A 167 -3.62 -14.91 -15.77
C TRP A 167 -3.09 -16.20 -15.14
N SER A 168 -1.80 -16.44 -15.42
CA SER A 168 -1.05 -17.55 -14.84
C SER A 168 -0.97 -17.44 -13.31
N PRO A 169 -0.65 -18.55 -12.62
CA PRO A 169 -0.57 -18.56 -11.16
C PRO A 169 0.43 -17.50 -10.73
N THR A 170 0.07 -16.75 -9.69
CA THR A 170 1.00 -15.81 -9.07
C THR A 170 1.68 -16.46 -7.88
N VAL A 171 2.77 -15.83 -7.43
CA VAL A 171 3.44 -16.24 -6.19
C VAL A 171 2.40 -16.30 -5.07
N PRO A 172 2.17 -17.47 -4.44
CA PRO A 172 1.15 -17.64 -3.42
C PRO A 172 1.52 -16.86 -2.18
N ARG A 173 0.56 -16.62 -1.28
CA ARG A 173 0.89 -15.98 -0.01
C ARG A 173 1.71 -16.93 0.88
N ALA A 174 2.76 -16.39 1.49
CA ALA A 174 3.48 -17.07 2.55
C ALA A 174 2.57 -17.27 3.78
N GLU A 175 2.64 -18.47 4.37
CA GLU A 175 2.06 -18.76 5.67
C GLU A 175 3.10 -18.48 6.76
N TRP A 176 2.76 -17.56 7.66
CA TRP A 176 3.59 -17.19 8.79
C TRP A 176 3.01 -17.75 10.09
N LYS A 177 3.86 -18.21 11.01
CA LYS A 177 3.45 -18.50 12.39
C LYS A 177 3.95 -17.39 13.31
N ILE A 178 3.07 -16.91 14.18
CA ILE A 178 3.40 -15.86 15.15
C ILE A 178 3.91 -16.50 16.44
N ASN A 179 5.02 -15.99 16.96
CA ASN A 179 5.49 -16.23 18.31
C ASN A 179 4.86 -15.20 19.26
N GLN A 180 3.71 -15.57 19.84
CA GLN A 180 2.95 -14.69 20.72
C GLN A 180 3.77 -14.19 21.92
N LYS A 181 4.78 -14.94 22.38
CA LYS A 181 5.62 -14.52 23.51
C LYS A 181 6.45 -13.27 23.21
N VAL A 182 6.90 -13.11 21.95
CA VAL A 182 7.66 -11.91 21.52
C VAL A 182 6.72 -10.71 21.48
N ILE A 183 5.54 -10.88 20.88
CA ILE A 183 4.47 -9.87 20.83
C ILE A 183 4.10 -9.43 22.25
N ASP A 184 3.76 -10.37 23.13
CA ASP A 184 3.36 -10.07 24.51
C ASP A 184 4.47 -9.36 25.30
N LYS A 185 5.74 -9.69 25.03
CA LYS A 185 6.89 -9.02 25.65
C LYS A 185 6.99 -7.57 25.19
N PHE A 186 6.83 -7.32 23.88
CA PHE A 186 6.87 -5.97 23.34
C PHE A 186 5.66 -5.13 23.77
N ASP A 187 4.46 -5.71 23.78
CA ASP A 187 3.24 -5.06 24.28
C ASP A 187 3.38 -4.65 25.74
N LYS A 188 3.94 -5.51 26.60
CA LYS A 188 4.25 -5.18 28.00
C LYS A 188 5.26 -4.03 28.14
N LYS A 189 6.18 -3.86 27.17
CA LYS A 189 7.14 -2.76 27.13
C LYS A 189 6.43 -1.43 26.81
N ILE A 190 5.54 -1.43 25.83
CA ILE A 190 4.98 -0.18 25.27
C ILE A 190 3.67 0.26 25.92
N ILE A 191 2.74 -0.65 26.23
CA ILE A 191 1.39 -0.28 26.69
C ILE A 191 1.39 0.64 27.93
N PRO A 192 2.22 0.38 28.96
CA PRO A 192 2.17 1.19 30.18
C PRO A 192 2.82 2.57 30.05
N VAL A 193 3.53 2.89 28.96
CA VAL A 193 4.42 4.08 28.91
C VAL A 193 3.67 5.39 29.09
N ILE A 194 2.45 5.49 28.55
CA ILE A 194 1.64 6.71 28.64
C ILE A 194 0.86 6.78 29.95
N TYR A 195 0.41 5.65 30.47
CA TYR A 195 -0.29 5.58 31.76
C TYR A 195 0.63 6.01 32.90
N LYS A 196 1.90 5.59 32.87
CA LYS A 196 2.90 5.99 33.87
C LYS A 196 3.15 7.50 33.92
N GLU A 197 2.92 8.22 32.83
CA GLU A 197 3.10 9.68 32.77
C GLU A 197 1.84 10.47 33.07
N THR A 198 0.69 10.02 32.55
CA THR A 198 -0.54 10.81 32.54
C THR A 198 -1.60 10.29 33.52
N GLY A 199 -1.38 9.11 34.12
CA GLY A 199 -2.39 8.39 34.90
C GLY A 199 -3.58 7.90 34.08
N LYS A 200 -3.50 7.99 32.74
CA LYS A 200 -4.59 7.67 31.79
C LYS A 200 -4.05 6.91 30.58
N TYR A 201 -4.90 6.05 30.02
CA TYR A 201 -4.69 5.54 28.67
C TYR A 201 -5.34 6.49 27.66
N PHE A 202 -4.81 6.53 26.44
CA PHE A 202 -5.42 7.33 25.38
C PHE A 202 -6.68 6.65 24.84
N SER A 203 -7.70 7.44 24.50
CA SER A 203 -8.89 6.92 23.83
C SER A 203 -8.52 6.32 22.46
N GLY A 204 -9.08 5.15 22.13
CA GLY A 204 -8.74 4.44 20.90
C GLY A 204 -7.31 3.90 20.85
N SER A 205 -6.67 3.71 22.01
CA SER A 205 -5.49 2.83 22.15
C SER A 205 -5.89 1.37 21.96
N ASP A 206 -6.56 1.07 20.85
CA ASP A 206 -6.92 -0.29 20.48
C ASP A 206 -5.64 -0.93 19.96
N ALA A 207 -4.86 -1.41 20.91
CA ALA A 207 -4.02 -2.57 20.69
C ALA A 207 -4.92 -3.67 20.09
N PHE A 208 -4.91 -3.74 18.76
CA PHE A 208 -5.17 -4.90 17.92
C PHE A 208 -6.63 -5.32 17.68
N SER A 209 -7.21 -4.82 16.58
CA SER A 209 -8.20 -5.60 15.83
C SER A 209 -7.50 -6.75 15.09
N ARG A 210 -7.70 -7.97 15.59
CA ARG A 210 -7.05 -9.23 15.16
C ARG A 210 -7.59 -9.80 13.84
N SER A 211 -7.49 -9.03 12.75
CA SER A 211 -7.61 -9.56 11.38
C SER A 211 -6.37 -9.27 10.53
N ASP A 212 -5.71 -8.14 10.79
CA ASP A 212 -4.64 -7.63 9.92
C ASP A 212 -3.24 -8.14 10.33
N ILE A 213 -3.09 -8.56 11.58
CA ILE A 213 -1.84 -9.03 12.21
C ILE A 213 -1.43 -10.43 11.72
N ILE A 214 -2.33 -11.18 11.09
CA ILE A 214 -2.07 -12.58 10.70
C ILE A 214 -1.39 -12.68 9.32
N ARG A 215 -1.13 -11.55 8.65
CA ARG A 215 -0.78 -11.55 7.21
C ARG A 215 0.72 -11.37 6.88
N GLY A 216 1.59 -11.10 7.85
CA GLY A 216 3.05 -11.16 7.70
C GLY A 216 3.84 -10.07 8.45
N PRO A 217 5.19 -10.16 8.49
CA PRO A 217 6.08 -9.29 9.28
C PRO A 217 5.92 -7.79 9.04
N ASN A 218 5.83 -7.34 7.79
CA ASN A 218 5.72 -5.92 7.47
C ASN A 218 4.42 -5.29 7.98
N LEU A 219 3.31 -6.02 7.89
CA LEU A 219 2.01 -5.54 8.38
C LEU A 219 1.98 -5.43 9.91
N LEU A 220 2.74 -6.29 10.60
CA LEU A 220 2.93 -6.17 12.05
C LEU A 220 3.71 -4.90 12.40
N VAL A 221 4.78 -4.59 11.67
CA VAL A 221 5.53 -3.32 11.83
C VAL A 221 4.59 -2.13 11.64
N ASP A 222 3.83 -2.10 10.55
CA ASP A 222 2.90 -1.01 10.25
C ASP A 222 1.76 -0.88 11.27
N ALA A 223 1.32 -1.99 11.86
CA ALA A 223 0.38 -1.97 12.97
C ALA A 223 0.98 -1.25 14.18
N TYR A 224 2.20 -1.62 14.59
CA TYR A 224 2.88 -0.96 15.71
C TYR A 224 3.20 0.50 15.43
N LYS A 225 3.60 0.87 14.20
CA LYS A 225 3.87 2.26 13.82
C LYS A 225 2.68 3.19 14.06
N ARG A 226 1.46 2.67 13.98
CA ARG A 226 0.21 3.44 14.20
C ARG A 226 -0.17 3.59 15.67
N THR A 227 0.46 2.84 16.57
CA THR A 227 0.19 2.92 18.01
C THR A 227 0.95 4.07 18.65
N ILE A 228 0.25 4.84 19.48
CA ILE A 228 0.86 5.98 20.18
C ILE A 228 1.83 5.51 21.27
N GLU A 229 1.55 4.34 21.86
CA GLU A 229 2.38 3.70 22.86
C GLU A 229 3.75 3.30 22.30
N ALA A 230 3.79 2.71 21.09
CA ALA A 230 5.07 2.40 20.45
C ALA A 230 5.84 3.67 20.08
N GLN A 231 5.16 4.70 19.59
CA GLN A 231 5.77 5.99 19.27
C GLN A 231 6.42 6.62 20.51
N ILE A 232 5.69 6.71 21.62
CA ILE A 232 6.23 7.24 22.88
C ILE A 232 7.37 6.37 23.41
N ALA A 233 7.20 5.04 23.39
CA ALA A 233 8.23 4.12 23.86
C ALA A 233 9.53 4.27 23.06
N PHE A 234 9.45 4.44 21.74
CA PHE A 234 10.59 4.73 20.87
C PHE A 234 11.26 6.06 21.23
N LEU A 235 10.50 7.15 21.35
CA LEU A 235 11.05 8.47 21.69
C LEU A 235 11.80 8.41 23.03
N LYS A 236 11.23 7.74 24.03
CA LYS A 236 11.90 7.51 25.33
C LYS A 236 13.17 6.68 25.21
N ASP A 237 13.13 5.57 24.47
CA ASP A 237 14.27 4.67 24.28
C ASP A 237 15.45 5.38 23.59
N ARG A 238 15.15 6.35 22.71
CA ARG A 238 16.14 7.18 22.01
C ARG A 238 16.48 8.50 22.72
N GLY A 239 15.87 8.80 23.86
CA GLY A 239 16.06 10.06 24.58
C GLY A 239 15.62 11.30 23.78
N ILE A 240 14.60 11.15 22.94
CA ILE A 240 14.02 12.24 22.15
C ILE A 240 12.87 12.85 22.94
N ASP A 241 12.97 14.16 23.19
CA ASP A 241 11.93 14.90 23.90
C ASP A 241 10.66 15.02 23.05
N TYR A 242 9.52 14.98 23.71
CA TYR A 242 8.21 15.27 23.11
C TYR A 242 7.36 16.09 24.07
N GLU A 243 6.42 16.83 23.50
CA GLU A 243 5.60 17.75 24.28
C GLU A 243 4.22 17.16 24.60
N LEU A 244 3.92 17.06 25.90
CA LEU A 244 2.56 16.85 26.38
C LEU A 244 1.78 18.16 26.26
N LYS A 245 0.65 18.13 25.54
CA LYS A 245 -0.21 19.28 25.37
C LYS A 245 -1.29 19.30 26.45
N PHE A 246 -1.60 20.49 26.91
CA PHE A 246 -2.67 20.74 27.86
C PHE A 246 -3.57 21.86 27.32
N LYS A 247 -4.87 21.75 27.59
CA LYS A 247 -5.87 22.72 27.17
C LYS A 247 -6.78 23.12 28.32
N LYS A 248 -7.44 24.26 28.17
CA LYS A 248 -8.50 24.66 29.10
C LYS A 248 -9.64 23.65 29.06
N GLN A 249 -10.26 23.43 30.22
CA GLN A 249 -11.48 22.66 30.32
C GLN A 249 -12.54 23.24 29.39
N LYS A 250 -13.20 22.36 28.60
CA LYS A 250 -14.30 22.74 27.73
C LYS A 250 -15.56 22.00 28.18
N PRO A 251 -16.71 22.70 28.17
CA PRO A 251 -17.95 22.10 28.60
C PRO A 251 -18.44 21.08 27.56
N PRO A 252 -19.18 20.05 28.02
CA PRO A 252 -19.71 19.02 27.14
C PRO A 252 -20.67 19.61 26.11
N LEU A 253 -20.70 19.01 24.92
CA LEU A 253 -21.68 19.32 23.86
C LEU A 253 -21.75 20.82 23.50
N THR A 254 -20.60 21.51 23.59
CA THR A 254 -20.43 22.94 23.30
C THR A 254 -21.37 23.86 24.09
N PHE A 255 -21.77 23.46 25.29
CA PHE A 255 -22.60 24.31 26.15
C PHE A 255 -21.88 25.66 26.40
N PRO A 256 -22.61 26.79 26.49
CA PRO A 256 -21.97 28.09 26.65
C PRO A 256 -21.14 28.19 27.94
N MET A 257 -19.82 28.31 27.80
CA MET A 257 -18.91 28.36 28.95
C MET A 257 -19.19 29.57 29.85
N GLU A 258 -19.55 30.70 29.25
CA GLU A 258 -19.93 31.92 29.97
C GLU A 258 -21.11 31.71 30.93
N ILE A 259 -22.08 30.86 30.57
CA ILE A 259 -23.21 30.54 31.44
C ILE A 259 -22.75 29.72 32.64
N ILE A 260 -21.81 28.79 32.45
CA ILE A 260 -21.23 28.01 33.53
C ILE A 260 -20.44 28.93 34.48
N GLU A 261 -19.55 29.77 33.95
CA GLU A 261 -18.71 30.64 34.77
C GLU A 261 -19.51 31.65 35.58
N ARG A 262 -20.52 32.29 34.98
CA ARG A 262 -21.37 33.28 35.66
C ARG A 262 -22.29 32.67 36.72
N ASN A 263 -22.56 31.37 36.65
CA ASN A 263 -23.48 30.68 37.55
C ASN A 263 -22.79 29.50 38.28
N LEU A 264 -21.46 29.57 38.43
CA LEU A 264 -20.67 28.43 38.90
C LEU A 264 -21.07 27.99 40.32
N GLU A 265 -21.39 28.94 41.20
CA GLU A 265 -21.88 28.65 42.55
C GLU A 265 -23.20 27.88 42.52
N TYR A 266 -24.14 28.27 41.65
CA TYR A 266 -25.40 27.55 41.47
C TYR A 266 -25.15 26.12 40.98
N PHE A 267 -24.31 25.94 39.96
CA PHE A 267 -23.97 24.62 39.43
C PHE A 267 -23.25 23.73 40.47
N LYS A 268 -22.39 24.31 41.33
CA LYS A 268 -21.65 23.55 42.36
C LYS A 268 -22.50 23.20 43.57
N SER A 269 -23.40 24.09 43.99
CA SER A 269 -24.25 23.89 45.18
C SER A 269 -25.51 23.08 44.91
N THR A 270 -26.02 23.10 43.68
CA THR A 270 -27.26 22.39 43.31
C THR A 270 -26.97 20.93 42.98
N LYS A 271 -27.68 20.01 43.65
CA LYS A 271 -27.71 18.59 43.30
C LYS A 271 -28.73 18.38 42.17
N PHE A 272 -28.28 18.23 40.93
CA PHE A 272 -29.17 18.02 39.78
C PHE A 272 -29.69 16.58 39.73
N GLU A 273 -31.01 16.42 39.76
CA GLU A 273 -31.74 15.14 39.76
C GLU A 273 -33.02 15.28 38.90
N THR A 274 -33.71 14.17 38.62
CA THR A 274 -34.92 14.19 37.79
C THR A 274 -36.00 15.10 38.39
N GLU A 275 -36.12 15.10 39.71
CA GLU A 275 -37.14 15.80 40.49
C GLU A 275 -37.03 17.32 40.43
N ASN A 276 -35.82 17.86 40.20
CA ASN A 276 -35.59 19.31 40.13
C ASN A 276 -35.24 19.78 38.70
N TYR A 277 -35.40 18.92 37.70
CA TYR A 277 -35.10 19.23 36.31
C TYR A 277 -35.86 20.46 35.82
N ASP A 278 -37.19 20.52 36.04
CA ASP A 278 -38.01 21.63 35.55
C ASP A 278 -37.60 22.96 36.21
N THR A 279 -37.36 22.96 37.52
CA THR A 279 -36.90 24.15 38.25
C THR A 279 -35.54 24.64 37.75
N VAL A 280 -34.60 23.72 37.52
CA VAL A 280 -33.27 24.05 36.98
C VAL A 280 -33.38 24.56 35.54
N ARG A 281 -34.24 23.95 34.73
CA ARG A 281 -34.52 24.36 33.37
C ARG A 281 -35.11 25.76 33.34
N GLU A 282 -36.08 26.07 34.19
CA GLU A 282 -36.66 27.41 34.33
C GLU A 282 -35.61 28.45 34.75
N TYR A 283 -34.74 28.11 35.70
CA TYR A 283 -33.67 29.00 36.14
C TYR A 283 -32.64 29.31 35.03
N LEU A 284 -32.26 28.32 34.22
CA LEU A 284 -31.25 28.48 33.18
C LEU A 284 -31.83 29.02 31.86
N ARG A 285 -33.12 28.79 31.57
CA ARG A 285 -33.78 29.19 30.31
C ARG A 285 -33.54 30.65 29.91
N PRO A 286 -33.80 31.66 30.76
CA PRO A 286 -33.57 33.06 30.35
C PRO A 286 -32.08 33.33 30.10
N LYS A 287 -31.17 32.74 30.90
CA LYS A 287 -29.72 32.96 30.77
C LYS A 287 -29.18 32.39 29.46
N VAL A 288 -29.60 31.17 29.10
CA VAL A 288 -29.25 30.54 27.82
C VAL A 288 -29.89 31.30 26.67
N GLY A 289 -31.13 31.76 26.82
CA GLY A 289 -31.84 32.59 25.84
C GLY A 289 -31.09 33.89 25.51
N ASP A 290 -30.65 34.62 26.54
CA ASP A 290 -29.89 35.87 26.40
C ASP A 290 -28.54 35.65 25.71
N TYR A 291 -27.85 34.55 26.04
CA TYR A 291 -26.60 34.18 25.38
C TYR A 291 -26.84 33.87 23.89
N LEU A 292 -27.89 33.12 23.56
CA LEU A 292 -28.21 32.77 22.17
C LEU A 292 -28.60 34.01 21.36
N GLU A 293 -29.33 34.95 21.95
CA GLU A 293 -29.66 36.22 21.29
C GLU A 293 -28.42 37.03 20.91
N LYS A 294 -27.45 37.12 21.83
CA LYS A 294 -26.18 37.81 21.58
C LYS A 294 -25.31 37.07 20.56
N SER A 295 -25.13 35.76 20.73
CA SER A 295 -24.25 34.96 19.88
C SER A 295 -24.77 34.78 18.45
N LEU A 296 -26.09 34.83 18.25
CA LEU A 296 -26.74 34.67 16.95
C LEU A 296 -27.21 36.00 16.32
N ALA A 297 -26.86 37.15 16.89
CA ALA A 297 -27.32 38.47 16.44
C ALA A 297 -27.09 38.70 14.93
N HIS A 298 -25.91 38.35 14.42
CA HIS A 298 -25.58 38.44 12.98
C HIS A 298 -26.51 37.60 12.08
N ARG A 299 -27.04 36.48 12.57
CA ARG A 299 -27.98 35.63 11.81
C ARG A 299 -29.39 36.21 11.82
N LYS A 300 -29.76 36.95 12.87
CA LYS A 300 -31.05 37.63 12.98
C LYS A 300 -31.24 38.64 11.84
N GLU A 301 -30.18 39.39 11.51
CA GLU A 301 -30.18 40.36 10.41
C GLU A 301 -30.21 39.66 9.03
N ALA A 302 -29.48 38.56 8.86
CA ALA A 302 -29.38 37.86 7.58
C ALA A 302 -30.62 37.02 7.23
N ASN A 303 -31.23 36.35 8.22
CA ASN A 303 -32.42 35.52 8.03
C ASN A 303 -33.22 35.37 9.34
N PRO A 304 -34.23 36.23 9.58
CA PRO A 304 -35.00 36.23 10.83
C PRO A 304 -35.73 34.90 11.12
N ALA A 305 -36.27 34.24 10.08
CA ALA A 305 -36.99 32.99 10.25
C ALA A 305 -36.05 31.85 10.69
N LEU A 306 -34.89 31.73 10.03
CA LEU A 306 -33.87 30.75 10.42
C LEU A 306 -33.31 31.05 11.81
N TYR A 307 -33.14 32.33 12.17
CA TYR A 307 -32.70 32.74 13.50
C TYR A 307 -33.63 32.24 14.60
N GLU A 308 -34.95 32.44 14.48
CA GLU A 308 -35.90 32.01 15.52
C GLU A 308 -35.92 30.49 15.67
N THR A 309 -35.90 29.74 14.55
CA THR A 309 -35.81 28.28 14.58
C THR A 309 -34.50 27.81 15.24
N MET A 310 -33.35 28.33 14.82
CA MET A 310 -32.05 27.97 15.40
C MET A 310 -31.95 28.32 16.89
N LYS A 311 -32.44 29.49 17.29
CA LYS A 311 -32.45 29.94 18.69
C LYS A 311 -33.29 29.00 19.54
N SER A 312 -34.50 28.66 19.08
CA SER A 312 -35.38 27.72 19.77
C SER A 312 -34.74 26.33 19.89
N ASP A 313 -34.21 25.79 18.79
CA ASP A 313 -33.60 24.46 18.75
C ASP A 313 -32.37 24.36 19.66
N LEU A 314 -31.51 25.37 19.65
CA LEU A 314 -30.34 25.42 20.52
C LEU A 314 -30.71 25.61 21.98
N LEU A 315 -31.72 26.44 22.28
CA LEU A 315 -32.22 26.64 23.64
C LEU A 315 -32.73 25.32 24.20
N GLU A 316 -33.61 24.63 23.48
CA GLU A 316 -34.13 23.33 23.89
C GLU A 316 -33.01 22.29 23.99
N ARG A 317 -32.08 22.26 23.02
CA ARG A 317 -30.93 21.35 23.05
C ARG A 317 -30.06 21.55 24.30
N TYR A 318 -29.72 22.79 24.65
CA TYR A 318 -28.88 23.08 25.80
C TYR A 318 -29.57 22.80 27.13
N LEU A 319 -30.90 22.93 27.18
CA LEU A 319 -31.69 22.69 28.38
C LEU A 319 -32.18 21.25 28.53
N ARG A 320 -31.90 20.35 27.58
CA ARG A 320 -32.23 18.92 27.70
C ARG A 320 -31.53 18.31 28.91
N PHE A 321 -32.26 17.46 29.65
CA PHE A 321 -31.76 16.76 30.84
C PHE A 321 -30.36 16.16 30.65
N GLY A 322 -30.14 15.35 29.62
CA GLY A 322 -28.84 14.69 29.39
C GLY A 322 -27.69 15.64 29.02
N VAL A 323 -27.97 16.87 28.61
CA VAL A 323 -26.96 17.92 28.43
C VAL A 323 -26.66 18.58 29.77
N LEU A 324 -27.71 19.00 30.48
CA LEU A 324 -27.59 19.63 31.79
C LEU A 324 -26.88 18.71 32.78
N ASP A 325 -27.22 17.42 32.84
CA ASP A 325 -26.55 16.44 33.70
C ASP A 325 -25.02 16.45 33.52
N LYS A 326 -24.55 16.41 32.26
CA LYS A 326 -23.13 16.50 31.93
C LYS A 326 -22.53 17.85 32.29
N VAL A 327 -23.26 18.95 32.10
CA VAL A 327 -22.82 20.30 32.45
C VAL A 327 -22.67 20.46 33.97
N PHE A 328 -23.63 19.95 34.77
CA PHE A 328 -23.55 19.93 36.22
C PHE A 328 -22.37 19.09 36.70
N HIS A 329 -22.15 17.91 36.11
CA HIS A 329 -20.99 17.08 36.42
C HIS A 329 -19.67 17.79 36.09
N PHE A 330 -19.57 18.43 34.92
CA PHE A 330 -18.43 19.24 34.53
C PHE A 330 -18.19 20.39 35.52
N ALA A 331 -19.21 21.16 35.85
CA ALA A 331 -19.11 22.34 36.71
C ALA A 331 -18.63 22.01 38.14
N LYS A 332 -18.95 20.82 38.66
CA LYS A 332 -18.44 20.33 39.96
C LYS A 332 -16.92 20.24 40.01
N THR A 333 -16.29 19.88 38.89
CA THR A 333 -14.82 19.71 38.78
C THR A 333 -14.14 20.88 38.06
N TYR A 334 -14.94 21.86 37.61
CA TYR A 334 -14.42 23.01 36.88
C TYR A 334 -13.59 23.93 37.77
N ASP A 335 -12.40 24.22 37.27
CA ASP A 335 -11.49 25.26 37.75
C ASP A 335 -10.98 26.04 36.53
N LYS A 336 -11.17 27.36 36.58
CA LYS A 336 -10.82 28.31 35.51
C LYS A 336 -9.32 28.34 35.19
N ASN A 337 -8.49 28.03 36.17
CA ASN A 337 -7.04 28.03 36.03
C ASN A 337 -6.49 26.62 35.76
N ALA A 338 -7.30 25.58 35.94
CA ALA A 338 -6.87 24.22 35.70
C ALA A 338 -6.77 23.93 34.20
N LEU A 339 -5.60 23.44 33.80
CA LEU A 339 -5.40 22.84 32.50
C LEU A 339 -5.68 21.34 32.59
N VAL A 340 -6.32 20.80 31.56
CA VAL A 340 -6.54 19.36 31.41
C VAL A 340 -5.68 18.83 30.28
N PHE A 341 -5.25 17.58 30.44
CA PHE A 341 -4.49 16.87 29.44
C PHE A 341 -5.20 16.87 28.07
N ASP A 342 -4.51 17.35 27.04
CA ASP A 342 -5.00 17.38 25.67
C ASP A 342 -4.49 16.18 24.88
N GLU A 343 -5.28 15.11 24.89
CA GLU A 343 -4.93 13.86 24.20
C GLU A 343 -4.68 14.08 22.70
N TYR A 344 -5.53 14.85 22.01
CA TYR A 344 -5.41 15.07 20.57
C TYR A 344 -4.17 15.90 20.25
N GLY A 345 -3.99 17.04 20.93
CA GLY A 345 -2.80 17.88 20.74
C GLY A 345 -1.50 17.12 21.05
N THR A 346 -1.52 16.25 22.06
CA THR A 346 -0.36 15.41 22.42
C THR A 346 -0.09 14.35 21.36
N LYS A 347 -1.11 13.65 20.87
CA LYS A 347 -0.97 12.68 19.76
C LYS A 347 -0.37 13.34 18.52
N ASP A 348 -0.83 14.55 18.18
CA ASP A 348 -0.34 15.28 17.00
C ASP A 348 1.12 15.73 17.19
N SER A 349 1.47 16.23 18.37
CA SER A 349 2.85 16.58 18.76
C SER A 349 3.80 15.38 18.62
N ILE A 350 3.42 14.23 19.17
CA ILE A 350 4.21 12.98 19.09
C ILE A 350 4.36 12.52 17.64
N ARG A 351 3.26 12.46 16.88
CA ARG A 351 3.29 12.05 15.47
C ARG A 351 4.18 12.95 14.63
N GLN A 352 4.14 14.26 14.88
CA GLN A 352 5.00 15.20 14.16
C GLN A 352 6.48 14.94 14.48
N THR A 353 6.80 14.66 15.75
CA THR A 353 8.16 14.29 16.17
C THR A 353 8.62 12.99 15.50
N ILE A 354 7.75 11.99 15.40
CA ILE A 354 8.07 10.69 14.78
C ILE A 354 8.37 10.80 13.28
N LYS A 355 7.74 11.74 12.54
CA LYS A 355 7.97 11.87 11.09
C LYS A 355 9.43 12.07 10.73
N ASP A 356 10.16 12.85 11.54
CA ASP A 356 11.58 13.13 11.34
C ASP A 356 12.48 11.93 11.71
N HIS A 357 11.89 10.88 12.29
CA HIS A 357 12.56 9.67 12.77
C HIS A 357 11.93 8.38 12.26
N ASP A 358 11.14 8.42 11.17
CA ASP A 358 10.32 7.29 10.71
C ASP A 358 11.15 6.03 10.41
N SER A 359 12.31 6.19 9.76
CA SER A 359 13.20 5.07 9.43
C SER A 359 13.79 4.40 10.69
N ASP A 360 14.23 5.21 11.64
CA ASP A 360 14.76 4.75 12.93
C ASP A 360 13.68 4.07 13.77
N PHE A 361 12.47 4.62 13.76
CA PHE A 361 11.32 4.06 14.44
C PHE A 361 10.91 2.71 13.84
N THR A 362 10.86 2.61 12.51
CA THR A 362 10.62 1.34 11.81
C THR A 362 11.65 0.29 12.18
N SER A 363 12.94 0.64 12.19
CA SER A 363 14.02 -0.27 12.57
C SER A 363 13.89 -0.71 14.03
N TRP A 364 13.63 0.23 14.93
CA TRP A 364 13.41 -0.08 16.35
C TRP A 364 12.24 -1.03 16.58
N ILE A 365 11.12 -0.86 15.86
CA ILE A 365 10.01 -1.82 15.93
C ILE A 365 10.49 -3.20 15.46
N LYS A 366 11.12 -3.28 14.28
CA LYS A 366 11.63 -4.54 13.72
C LYS A 366 12.53 -5.27 14.70
N ASP A 367 13.46 -4.58 15.35
CA ASP A 367 14.38 -5.16 16.34
C ASP A 367 13.65 -5.69 17.58
N ASN A 368 12.61 -5.00 18.06
CA ASN A 368 11.86 -5.43 19.25
C ASN A 368 10.89 -6.58 18.98
N ILE A 369 10.48 -6.77 17.71
CA ILE A 369 9.64 -7.88 17.27
C ILE A 369 10.42 -8.93 16.48
N ASP A 370 11.76 -8.89 16.53
CA ASP A 370 12.58 -9.91 15.89
C ASP A 370 12.25 -11.30 16.48
N GLY A 371 12.12 -12.29 15.60
CA GLY A 371 11.61 -13.62 15.96
C GLY A 371 10.12 -13.68 16.33
N ALA A 372 9.34 -12.61 16.12
CA ALA A 372 7.87 -12.64 16.24
C ALA A 372 7.23 -13.52 15.17
N TYR A 373 7.92 -13.77 14.06
CA TYR A 373 7.51 -14.71 13.03
C TYR A 373 8.54 -15.81 12.85
N THR A 374 8.07 -17.03 12.58
CA THR A 374 8.94 -18.10 12.05
C THR A 374 9.23 -17.85 10.59
N ASP A 375 10.22 -18.57 10.05
CA ASP A 375 10.44 -18.62 8.59
C ASP A 375 9.12 -18.91 7.85
N PRO A 376 8.87 -18.21 6.73
CA PRO A 376 7.65 -18.39 5.96
C PRO A 376 7.58 -19.81 5.41
N LYS A 377 6.36 -20.36 5.37
CA LYS A 377 6.09 -21.67 4.79
C LYS A 377 5.09 -21.55 3.64
N ILE A 378 5.10 -22.52 2.75
CA ILE A 378 4.11 -22.72 1.70
C ILE A 378 3.39 -24.05 1.91
N LYS A 379 2.06 -24.04 1.77
CA LYS A 379 1.26 -25.26 1.83
C LYS A 379 1.06 -25.83 0.42
N ILE A 380 1.54 -27.04 0.19
CA ILE A 380 1.36 -27.78 -1.07
C ILE A 380 0.60 -29.07 -0.74
N GLY A 381 -0.67 -29.14 -1.16
CA GLY A 381 -1.58 -30.19 -0.73
C GLY A 381 -1.81 -30.15 0.79
N SER A 382 -1.56 -31.26 1.49
CA SER A 382 -1.69 -31.35 2.95
C SER A 382 -0.40 -31.03 3.73
N LYS A 383 0.74 -30.87 3.04
CA LYS A 383 2.06 -30.68 3.67
C LYS A 383 2.53 -29.23 3.57
N LYS A 384 3.36 -28.82 4.54
CA LYS A 384 4.03 -27.51 4.55
C LYS A 384 5.49 -27.66 4.19
N TYR A 385 5.99 -26.77 3.36
CA TYR A 385 7.38 -26.71 2.90
C TYR A 385 7.95 -25.31 3.15
N ASP A 386 9.26 -25.18 3.05
CA ASP A 386 9.94 -23.89 3.14
C ASP A 386 9.55 -23.01 1.95
N TYR A 387 9.40 -21.71 2.20
CA TYR A 387 8.98 -20.74 1.19
C TYR A 387 10.16 -20.32 0.30
N THR A 388 10.58 -21.24 -0.58
CA THR A 388 11.67 -21.05 -1.54
C THR A 388 11.13 -20.99 -2.97
N ALA A 389 11.91 -20.43 -3.92
CA ALA A 389 11.54 -20.37 -5.33
C ALA A 389 11.17 -21.76 -5.90
N GLU A 390 11.88 -22.82 -5.50
CA GLU A 390 11.59 -24.20 -5.93
C GLU A 390 10.22 -24.68 -5.44
N ASN A 391 9.91 -24.52 -4.15
CA ASN A 391 8.62 -24.96 -3.59
C ASN A 391 7.47 -24.08 -4.09
N ILE A 392 7.69 -22.79 -4.29
CA ILE A 392 6.74 -21.89 -4.93
C ILE A 392 6.46 -22.34 -6.36
N LEU A 393 7.49 -22.62 -7.15
CA LEU A 393 7.33 -23.13 -8.52
C LEU A 393 6.56 -24.46 -8.53
N LYS A 394 6.85 -25.36 -7.59
CA LYS A 394 6.12 -26.62 -7.42
C LYS A 394 4.64 -26.38 -7.11
N TRP A 395 4.33 -25.41 -6.26
CA TRP A 395 2.95 -25.02 -5.99
C TRP A 395 2.28 -24.42 -7.23
N MET A 396 2.94 -23.49 -7.93
CA MET A 396 2.40 -22.84 -9.12
C MET A 396 2.10 -23.86 -10.22
N ARG A 397 2.97 -24.87 -10.42
CA ARG A 397 2.75 -25.98 -11.36
C ARG A 397 1.60 -26.91 -10.98
N SER A 398 1.13 -26.88 -9.74
CA SER A 398 -0.04 -27.65 -9.31
C SER A 398 -1.37 -26.92 -9.56
N GLN A 399 -1.31 -25.63 -9.91
CA GLN A 399 -2.49 -24.83 -10.25
C GLN A 399 -2.81 -24.97 -11.74
N SER A 400 -4.01 -24.53 -12.13
CA SER A 400 -4.35 -24.34 -13.56
C SER A 400 -3.37 -23.36 -14.21
N GLU A 401 -2.98 -23.60 -15.46
CA GLU A 401 -2.09 -22.68 -16.19
C GLU A 401 -2.79 -21.40 -16.67
N ARG A 402 -4.13 -21.45 -16.79
CA ARG A 402 -4.99 -20.33 -17.23
C ARG A 402 -6.04 -20.00 -16.19
N ALA A 403 -6.45 -18.73 -16.15
CA ALA A 403 -7.51 -18.21 -15.28
C ALA A 403 -7.35 -18.63 -13.81
N SER A 404 -6.11 -18.72 -13.36
CA SER A 404 -5.73 -19.34 -12.09
C SER A 404 -5.72 -18.36 -10.91
N GLN A 405 -5.82 -17.07 -11.20
CA GLN A 405 -5.89 -16.03 -10.18
C GLN A 405 -7.30 -15.97 -9.57
N ASP A 406 -7.34 -15.86 -8.25
CA ASP A 406 -8.57 -15.69 -7.49
C ASP A 406 -9.14 -14.28 -7.71
N THR A 407 -10.37 -14.23 -8.19
CA THR A 407 -11.17 -13.00 -8.33
C THR A 407 -12.44 -13.16 -7.52
N MET A 408 -13.00 -12.05 -7.01
CA MET A 408 -14.23 -12.08 -6.21
C MET A 408 -15.43 -12.63 -7.00
N THR A 409 -15.40 -12.50 -8.32
CA THR A 409 -16.29 -13.16 -9.29
C THR A 409 -15.52 -13.53 -10.54
N TYR A 410 -15.98 -14.54 -11.27
CA TYR A 410 -15.48 -14.90 -12.60
C TYR A 410 -16.00 -13.84 -13.59
N GLY A 411 -15.26 -12.76 -13.78
CA GLY A 411 -15.65 -11.65 -14.65
C GLY A 411 -15.16 -11.75 -16.10
N PRO A 412 -15.41 -10.71 -16.92
CA PRO A 412 -15.02 -10.70 -18.34
C PRO A 412 -13.52 -10.86 -18.57
N GLY A 413 -12.68 -10.30 -17.69
CA GLY A 413 -11.22 -10.49 -17.75
C GLY A 413 -10.80 -11.96 -17.54
N LYS A 414 -11.46 -12.68 -16.62
CA LYS A 414 -11.18 -14.10 -16.35
C LYS A 414 -11.65 -14.99 -17.50
N ALA A 415 -12.80 -14.66 -18.11
CA ALA A 415 -13.27 -15.32 -19.33
C ALA A 415 -12.29 -15.11 -20.50
N ALA A 416 -11.80 -13.88 -20.69
CA ALA A 416 -10.82 -13.56 -21.72
C ALA A 416 -9.48 -14.30 -21.50
N SER A 417 -8.99 -14.37 -20.27
CA SER A 417 -7.75 -15.10 -19.94
C SER A 417 -7.89 -16.61 -20.16
N ASN A 418 -9.03 -17.21 -19.80
CA ASN A 418 -9.30 -18.62 -20.04
C ASN A 418 -9.34 -18.96 -21.54
N ALA A 419 -9.82 -18.01 -22.35
CA ALA A 419 -9.92 -18.13 -23.80
C ALA A 419 -8.59 -17.96 -24.56
N GLY A 420 -7.47 -17.70 -23.86
CA GLY A 420 -6.17 -17.58 -24.49
C GLY A 420 -5.77 -18.87 -25.21
N SER A 421 -5.32 -18.73 -26.44
CA SER A 421 -4.91 -19.85 -27.29
C SER A 421 -3.39 -19.90 -27.38
N PRO A 422 -2.76 -21.07 -27.15
CA PRO A 422 -1.32 -21.18 -27.28
C PRO A 422 -0.96 -21.10 -28.77
N PHE A 423 0.15 -20.43 -29.07
CA PHE A 423 0.72 -20.47 -30.40
C PHE A 423 1.31 -21.86 -30.68
N ALA A 424 1.06 -22.38 -31.87
CA ALA A 424 1.60 -23.66 -32.32
C ALA A 424 3.01 -23.54 -32.88
N ASN A 425 3.37 -22.37 -33.44
CA ASN A 425 4.67 -22.17 -34.09
C ASN A 425 5.04 -20.68 -34.19
N ARG A 426 6.28 -20.43 -34.67
CA ARG A 426 6.84 -19.08 -34.78
C ARG A 426 6.15 -18.22 -35.86
N GLU A 427 5.52 -18.83 -36.86
CA GLU A 427 4.81 -18.11 -37.91
C GLU A 427 3.57 -17.42 -37.32
N GLN A 428 2.79 -18.13 -36.49
CA GLN A 428 1.64 -17.53 -35.80
C GLN A 428 2.04 -16.38 -34.87
N VAL A 429 3.20 -16.48 -34.20
CA VAL A 429 3.72 -15.39 -33.34
C VAL A 429 4.05 -14.16 -34.20
N ARG A 430 4.63 -14.35 -35.39
CA ARG A 430 4.94 -13.26 -36.32
C ARG A 430 3.68 -12.64 -36.92
N ASP A 431 2.69 -13.44 -37.29
CA ASP A 431 1.41 -12.94 -37.80
C ASP A 431 0.68 -12.12 -36.73
N PHE A 432 0.79 -12.54 -35.47
CA PHE A 432 0.18 -11.84 -34.34
C PHE A 432 0.87 -10.52 -34.00
N GLU A 433 2.16 -10.34 -34.32
CA GLU A 433 2.92 -9.12 -34.05
C GLU A 433 2.22 -7.85 -34.58
N GLY A 434 1.58 -7.94 -35.75
CA GLY A 434 0.84 -6.83 -36.36
C GLY A 434 -0.43 -6.41 -35.60
N THR A 435 -0.92 -7.25 -34.70
CA THR A 435 -2.14 -7.02 -33.92
C THR A 435 -1.88 -6.45 -32.53
N LEU A 436 -0.62 -6.33 -32.12
CA LEU A 436 -0.25 -5.78 -30.83
C LEU A 436 -0.66 -4.31 -30.73
N ILE A 437 -1.35 -3.97 -29.64
CA ILE A 437 -1.83 -2.62 -29.35
C ILE A 437 -1.29 -2.14 -28.00
N THR A 438 -1.28 -0.82 -27.80
CA THR A 438 -0.93 -0.24 -26.50
C THR A 438 -2.02 -0.52 -25.47
N ARG A 439 -1.65 -0.46 -24.19
CA ARG A 439 -2.61 -0.59 -23.09
C ARG A 439 -3.69 0.50 -23.12
N ASP A 440 -3.35 1.71 -23.53
CA ASP A 440 -4.31 2.80 -23.66
C ASP A 440 -5.37 2.48 -24.72
N ALA A 441 -4.94 1.96 -25.88
CA ALA A 441 -5.87 1.50 -26.92
C ALA A 441 -6.75 0.34 -26.41
N GLN A 442 -6.18 -0.60 -25.64
CA GLN A 442 -6.96 -1.65 -24.99
C GLN A 442 -7.97 -1.08 -23.98
N GLY A 443 -7.61 -0.03 -23.24
CA GLY A 443 -8.49 0.66 -22.30
C GLY A 443 -9.68 1.32 -22.98
N VAL A 444 -9.47 1.94 -24.14
CA VAL A 444 -10.55 2.50 -24.97
C VAL A 444 -11.51 1.39 -25.43
N ILE A 445 -10.99 0.28 -25.96
CA ILE A 445 -11.82 -0.88 -26.35
C ILE A 445 -12.62 -1.42 -25.16
N TRP A 446 -12.01 -1.46 -23.97
CA TRP A 446 -12.69 -1.90 -22.77
C TRP A 446 -13.87 -0.99 -22.41
N GLU A 447 -13.65 0.32 -22.31
CA GLU A 447 -14.69 1.27 -21.89
C GLU A 447 -15.79 1.43 -22.95
N GLU A 448 -15.44 1.48 -24.23
CA GLU A 448 -16.39 1.76 -25.30
C GLU A 448 -17.15 0.51 -25.78
N THR A 449 -16.54 -0.67 -25.69
CA THR A 449 -17.11 -1.91 -26.26
C THR A 449 -17.39 -2.97 -25.20
N ILE A 450 -16.39 -3.38 -24.44
CA ILE A 450 -16.51 -4.57 -23.57
C ILE A 450 -17.37 -4.30 -22.35
N LYS A 451 -17.21 -3.13 -21.71
CA LYS A 451 -17.92 -2.78 -20.48
C LYS A 451 -19.44 -2.64 -20.68
N PRO A 452 -19.95 -1.93 -21.70
CA PRO A 452 -21.41 -1.86 -21.95
C PRO A 452 -22.04 -3.24 -22.21
N LEU A 453 -21.35 -4.09 -22.97
CA LEU A 453 -21.77 -5.48 -23.20
C LEU A 453 -21.79 -6.29 -21.90
N ALA A 454 -20.72 -6.18 -21.11
CA ALA A 454 -20.62 -6.85 -19.82
C ALA A 454 -21.71 -6.42 -18.85
N GLU A 455 -22.02 -5.11 -18.77
CA GLU A 455 -23.11 -4.59 -17.93
C GLU A 455 -24.47 -5.11 -18.39
N THR A 456 -24.73 -5.16 -19.70
CA THR A 456 -25.96 -5.73 -20.27
C THR A 456 -26.09 -7.21 -19.90
N ILE A 457 -25.02 -7.98 -20.08
CA ILE A 457 -24.97 -9.40 -19.72
C ILE A 457 -25.19 -9.60 -18.21
N GLN A 458 -24.52 -8.82 -17.36
CA GLN A 458 -24.62 -8.94 -15.90
C GLN A 458 -26.02 -8.61 -15.37
N ASN A 459 -26.73 -7.67 -16.00
CA ASN A 459 -28.06 -7.26 -15.57
C ASN A 459 -29.16 -8.22 -16.08
N GLU A 460 -28.99 -8.76 -17.30
CA GLU A 460 -30.05 -9.47 -17.99
C GLU A 460 -29.93 -11.00 -17.90
N LEU A 461 -28.73 -11.57 -18.07
CA LEU A 461 -28.56 -13.03 -18.11
C LEU A 461 -28.95 -13.75 -16.80
N PRO A 462 -28.72 -13.21 -15.59
CA PRO A 462 -29.12 -13.89 -14.35
C PRO A 462 -30.61 -14.20 -14.27
N ASN A 463 -31.47 -13.40 -14.92
CA ASN A 463 -32.92 -13.62 -14.95
C ASN A 463 -33.33 -14.92 -15.66
N TYR A 464 -32.40 -15.54 -16.41
CA TYR A 464 -32.62 -16.77 -17.15
C TYR A 464 -31.99 -18.00 -16.49
N ASN A 465 -31.40 -17.84 -15.29
CA ASN A 465 -30.92 -18.93 -14.46
C ASN A 465 -31.93 -19.21 -13.33
N ASN A 466 -32.42 -20.44 -13.25
CA ASN A 466 -33.40 -20.83 -12.23
C ASN A 466 -32.79 -21.65 -11.07
N LYS A 467 -31.47 -21.84 -11.08
CA LYS A 467 -30.77 -22.76 -10.18
C LYS A 467 -29.85 -22.04 -9.20
N TYR A 468 -29.25 -20.95 -9.63
CA TYR A 468 -28.19 -20.25 -8.89
C TYR A 468 -28.69 -18.94 -8.29
N SER A 469 -28.06 -18.51 -7.19
CA SER A 469 -28.19 -17.12 -6.73
C SER A 469 -27.65 -16.14 -7.78
N THR A 470 -27.94 -14.84 -7.65
CA THR A 470 -27.46 -13.82 -8.60
C THR A 470 -25.93 -13.88 -8.76
N TRP A 471 -25.17 -14.02 -7.66
CA TRP A 471 -23.71 -14.08 -7.70
C TRP A 471 -23.18 -15.36 -8.37
N GLU A 472 -23.74 -16.52 -8.03
CA GLU A 472 -23.37 -17.79 -8.66
C GLU A 472 -23.77 -17.83 -10.15
N SER A 473 -24.85 -17.13 -10.52
CA SER A 473 -25.25 -16.97 -11.92
C SER A 473 -24.21 -16.16 -12.68
N LEU A 474 -23.68 -15.08 -12.11
CA LEU A 474 -22.61 -14.28 -12.75
C LEU A 474 -21.38 -15.13 -13.06
N ASP A 475 -20.93 -15.95 -12.11
CA ASP A 475 -19.79 -16.84 -12.35
C ASP A 475 -20.09 -17.84 -13.48
N ALA A 476 -21.27 -18.47 -13.44
CA ALA A 476 -21.69 -19.44 -14.43
C ALA A 476 -21.83 -18.84 -15.86
N ILE A 477 -22.21 -17.57 -15.98
CA ILE A 477 -22.28 -16.83 -17.26
C ILE A 477 -20.90 -16.75 -17.89
N TYR A 478 -19.93 -16.21 -17.16
CA TYR A 478 -18.61 -15.97 -17.73
C TYR A 478 -17.78 -17.25 -17.87
N GLU A 479 -18.05 -18.28 -17.07
CA GLU A 479 -17.55 -19.64 -17.34
C GLU A 479 -18.08 -20.18 -18.68
N ALA A 480 -19.36 -19.98 -18.99
CA ALA A 480 -19.94 -20.38 -20.27
C ALA A 480 -19.33 -19.59 -21.44
N ILE A 481 -19.16 -18.27 -21.29
CA ILE A 481 -18.48 -17.41 -22.28
C ILE A 481 -17.04 -17.90 -22.51
N GLY A 482 -16.28 -18.12 -21.44
CA GLY A 482 -14.90 -18.62 -21.54
C GLY A 482 -14.82 -19.99 -22.21
N SER A 483 -15.72 -20.91 -21.87
CA SER A 483 -15.83 -22.24 -22.49
C SER A 483 -16.18 -22.14 -23.98
N TYR A 484 -17.11 -21.26 -24.34
CA TYR A 484 -17.52 -21.00 -25.72
C TYR A 484 -16.33 -20.55 -26.58
N ILE A 485 -15.62 -19.51 -26.14
CA ILE A 485 -14.49 -18.98 -26.90
C ILE A 485 -13.37 -20.02 -27.00
N THR A 486 -13.12 -20.78 -25.94
CA THR A 486 -12.09 -21.83 -25.94
C THR A 486 -12.39 -22.95 -26.94
N LYS A 487 -13.65 -23.40 -27.03
CA LYS A 487 -14.04 -24.54 -27.87
C LYS A 487 -14.30 -24.16 -29.33
N TYR A 488 -14.81 -22.95 -29.56
CA TYR A 488 -15.36 -22.55 -30.85
C TYR A 488 -14.74 -21.27 -31.41
N GLY A 489 -13.82 -20.64 -30.68
CA GLY A 489 -13.31 -19.30 -31.02
C GLY A 489 -14.38 -18.21 -30.86
N SER A 490 -14.01 -16.97 -31.20
CA SER A 490 -14.93 -15.82 -31.23
C SER A 490 -15.78 -15.80 -32.51
N THR A 491 -16.48 -16.90 -32.81
CA THR A 491 -17.19 -17.10 -34.09
C THR A 491 -18.55 -16.41 -34.19
N GLY A 492 -19.09 -15.86 -33.09
CA GLY A 492 -20.43 -15.26 -33.06
C GLY A 492 -21.57 -16.25 -33.31
N ASN A 493 -21.29 -17.56 -33.26
CA ASN A 493 -22.26 -18.62 -33.46
C ASN A 493 -23.22 -18.75 -32.26
N VAL A 494 -24.38 -18.11 -32.37
CA VAL A 494 -25.45 -18.09 -31.36
C VAL A 494 -25.90 -19.50 -30.90
N PRO A 495 -26.15 -20.49 -31.80
CA PRO A 495 -26.49 -21.84 -31.37
C PRO A 495 -25.47 -22.49 -30.44
N LEU A 496 -24.17 -22.31 -30.70
CA LEU A 496 -23.10 -22.86 -29.88
C LEU A 496 -23.00 -22.12 -28.53
N MET A 497 -23.23 -20.80 -28.50
CA MET A 497 -23.25 -20.02 -27.26
C MET A 497 -24.43 -20.44 -26.36
N ARG A 498 -25.61 -20.63 -26.98
CA ARG A 498 -26.79 -21.19 -26.30
C ARG A 498 -26.51 -22.55 -25.67
N LYS A 499 -25.74 -23.40 -26.35
CA LYS A 499 -25.37 -24.73 -25.86
C LYS A 499 -24.52 -24.64 -24.59
N GLU A 500 -23.50 -23.78 -24.55
CA GLU A 500 -22.65 -23.61 -23.37
C GLU A 500 -23.41 -23.01 -22.18
N LEU A 501 -24.27 -22.02 -22.43
CA LEU A 501 -25.16 -21.45 -21.40
C LEU A 501 -26.17 -22.46 -20.86
N SER A 502 -26.75 -23.30 -21.73
CA SER A 502 -27.68 -24.36 -21.31
C SER A 502 -27.00 -25.39 -20.40
N ALA A 503 -25.71 -25.70 -20.65
CA ALA A 503 -24.93 -26.57 -19.78
C ALA A 503 -24.73 -25.99 -18.37
N LYS A 504 -24.91 -24.67 -18.21
CA LYS A 504 -24.86 -23.94 -16.94
C LYS A 504 -26.24 -23.56 -16.39
N SER A 505 -27.30 -24.26 -16.85
CA SER A 505 -28.69 -24.08 -16.38
C SER A 505 -29.36 -22.75 -16.77
N PHE A 506 -28.82 -22.03 -17.76
CA PHE A 506 -29.51 -20.90 -18.37
C PHE A 506 -30.51 -21.42 -19.41
N THR A 507 -31.79 -21.09 -19.26
CA THR A 507 -32.85 -21.56 -20.17
C THR A 507 -33.65 -20.39 -20.72
N LYS A 508 -34.17 -20.54 -21.94
CA LYS A 508 -34.99 -19.52 -22.62
C LYS A 508 -34.31 -18.15 -22.80
N VAL A 509 -32.97 -18.11 -22.85
CA VAL A 509 -32.21 -16.89 -23.14
C VAL A 509 -32.60 -16.35 -24.52
N PRO A 510 -33.02 -15.08 -24.66
CA PRO A 510 -33.44 -14.53 -25.94
C PRO A 510 -32.26 -14.39 -26.90
N THR A 511 -32.52 -14.49 -28.20
CA THR A 511 -31.47 -14.44 -29.24
C THR A 511 -30.69 -13.12 -29.21
N TRP A 512 -31.36 -11.98 -29.04
CA TRP A 512 -30.71 -10.68 -28.99
C TRP A 512 -29.63 -10.57 -27.91
N LEU A 513 -29.82 -11.28 -26.78
CA LEU A 513 -28.88 -11.30 -25.66
C LEU A 513 -27.74 -12.28 -25.86
N LEU A 514 -27.89 -13.26 -26.76
CA LEU A 514 -26.81 -14.16 -27.19
C LEU A 514 -25.96 -13.59 -28.34
N GLU A 515 -26.51 -12.59 -29.04
CA GLU A 515 -25.80 -11.82 -30.07
C GLU A 515 -24.90 -10.74 -29.47
N GLN A 516 -25.19 -10.30 -28.24
CA GLN A 516 -24.26 -9.54 -27.39
C GLN A 516 -23.15 -10.45 -26.89
#